data_AF-A0A7I7LEH9-F1
#
_entry.id   AF-A0A7I7LEH9-F1
#
_cell.length_a   1.000
_cell.length_b   1.000
_cell.length_c   1.000
_cell.angle_alpha   90.00
_cell.angle_beta   90.00
_cell.angle_gamma   90.00
#
_symmetry.space_group_name_H-M   'P 1'
#
loop_
_entity.id
_entity.type
_entity.pdbx_description
1 polymer ?
#
loop_
_entity_poly.entity_id
_entity_poly.type
_entity_poly.pdbx_seq_one_letter_code
_entity_poly.pdbx_strand_id
1 'polypeptide(L)'
;MDRRRLAAAAEQIDKAAFTRADLVEIVAAQLPVDTEHSPRRLVEAAVDEIGIRLTAARQPHQREGQERFTLGRILAEEAVLLELVDARDARSELWVKERDTDGLSPDQKRAVENIAISPWLVQPLSAPAGAGKTTSL
;
A
#
# COMPACT_ATOMS: atom_id res chain seq x y z
N MET A 1 13.01 18.98 -14.98
CA MET A 1 11.86 18.89 -14.05
C MET A 1 12.31 18.12 -12.83
N ASP A 2 11.98 18.53 -11.61
CA ASP A 2 12.46 17.86 -10.38
C ASP A 2 11.64 16.59 -10.10
N ARG A 3 12.30 15.42 -10.18
CA ARG A 3 11.71 14.09 -9.92
C ARG A 3 11.09 14.01 -8.53
N ARG A 4 11.65 14.73 -7.55
CA ARG A 4 11.14 14.75 -6.16
C ARG A 4 9.81 15.50 -6.05
N ARG A 5 9.63 16.57 -6.82
CA ARG A 5 8.39 17.37 -6.83
C ARG A 5 7.24 16.61 -7.48
N LEU A 6 7.53 15.83 -8.53
CA LEU A 6 6.55 14.96 -9.20
C LEU A 6 6.14 13.77 -8.30
N ALA A 7 7.11 13.15 -7.61
CA ALA A 7 6.83 12.11 -6.64
C ALA A 7 5.96 12.63 -5.47
N ALA A 8 6.32 13.79 -4.90
CA ALA A 8 5.56 14.42 -3.81
C ALA A 8 4.13 14.82 -4.21
N ALA A 9 3.90 15.18 -5.48
CA ALA A 9 2.55 15.49 -5.98
C ALA A 9 1.67 14.23 -6.09
N ALA A 10 2.26 13.10 -6.47
CA ALA A 10 1.54 11.84 -6.51
C ALA A 10 1.31 11.22 -5.12
N GLU A 11 2.13 11.56 -4.12
CA GLU A 11 1.92 11.19 -2.71
C GLU A 11 0.67 11.83 -2.09
N GLN A 12 0.12 12.90 -2.70
CA GLN A 12 -1.14 13.50 -2.23
C GLN A 12 -2.38 12.68 -2.59
N ILE A 13 -2.21 11.54 -3.30
CA ILE A 13 -3.33 10.73 -3.78
C ILE A 13 -3.38 9.39 -3.05
N ASP A 14 -4.55 9.15 -2.48
CA ASP A 14 -4.93 8.00 -1.67
C ASP A 14 -5.19 6.73 -2.51
N LYS A 15 -4.40 6.49 -3.57
CA LYS A 15 -4.55 5.33 -4.46
C LYS A 15 -3.18 4.80 -4.89
N ALA A 16 -2.98 3.49 -4.77
CA ALA A 16 -1.73 2.83 -5.17
C ALA A 16 -1.61 2.53 -6.69
N ALA A 17 -2.74 2.60 -7.41
CA ALA A 17 -2.83 2.31 -8.84
C ALA A 17 -3.65 3.37 -9.58
N PHE A 18 -3.10 3.84 -10.70
CA PHE A 18 -3.58 4.98 -11.48
C PHE A 18 -3.92 4.57 -12.90
N THR A 19 -4.87 5.26 -13.52
CA THR A 19 -4.94 5.33 -14.99
C THR A 19 -3.86 6.28 -15.51
N ARG A 20 -3.62 6.27 -16.83
CA ARG A 20 -2.66 7.22 -17.41
C ARG A 20 -3.19 8.66 -17.31
N ALA A 21 -4.49 8.87 -17.48
CA ALA A 21 -5.15 10.16 -17.28
C ALA A 21 -4.93 10.72 -15.87
N ASP A 22 -5.06 9.89 -14.83
CA ASP A 22 -4.77 10.31 -13.45
C ASP A 22 -3.32 10.83 -13.33
N LEU A 23 -2.34 10.10 -13.89
CA LEU A 23 -0.93 10.54 -13.88
C LEU A 23 -0.73 11.86 -14.65
N VAL A 24 -1.39 12.02 -15.81
CA VAL A 24 -1.34 13.26 -16.59
C VAL A 24 -1.89 14.43 -15.78
N GLU A 25 -3.02 14.25 -15.10
CA GLU A 25 -3.65 15.29 -14.27
C GLU A 25 -2.72 15.74 -13.13
N ILE A 26 -2.14 14.77 -12.41
CA ILE A 26 -1.21 15.03 -11.31
C ILE A 26 0.01 15.82 -11.78
N VAL A 27 0.65 15.33 -12.86
CA VAL A 27 1.88 15.93 -13.39
C VAL A 27 1.60 17.31 -13.98
N ALA A 28 0.47 17.47 -14.68
CA ALA A 28 0.05 18.75 -15.24
C ALA A 28 -0.20 19.80 -14.15
N ALA A 29 -0.78 19.42 -13.01
CA ALA A 29 -1.00 20.33 -11.89
C ALA A 29 0.30 20.91 -11.29
N GLN A 30 1.44 20.28 -11.55
CA GLN A 30 2.76 20.72 -11.08
C GLN A 30 3.52 21.58 -12.09
N LEU A 31 3.03 21.70 -13.32
CA LEU A 31 3.71 22.49 -14.35
C LEU A 31 3.56 23.99 -14.10
N PRO A 32 4.64 24.78 -14.25
CA PRO A 32 4.54 26.23 -14.33
C PRO A 32 3.70 26.67 -15.53
N VAL A 33 3.00 27.79 -15.41
CA VAL A 33 2.17 28.36 -16.49
C VAL A 33 3.04 28.92 -17.62
N ASP A 34 4.24 29.42 -17.30
CA ASP A 34 5.20 29.97 -18.27
C ASP A 34 6.31 28.97 -18.57
N THR A 35 6.08 28.06 -19.52
CA THR A 35 7.09 27.11 -20.00
C THR A 35 7.42 27.37 -21.47
N GLU A 36 8.72 27.37 -21.82
CA GLU A 36 9.19 27.55 -23.20
C GLU A 36 8.82 26.39 -24.13
N HIS A 37 8.52 25.22 -23.56
CA HIS A 37 8.14 24.01 -24.28
C HIS A 37 6.63 23.79 -24.18
N SER A 38 6.06 23.04 -25.13
CA SER A 38 4.64 22.65 -25.08
C SER A 38 4.33 21.94 -23.74
N PRO A 39 3.43 22.49 -22.89
CA PRO A 39 3.09 21.90 -21.61
C PRO A 39 2.65 20.44 -21.74
N ARG A 40 1.86 20.14 -22.77
CA ARG A 40 1.42 18.78 -23.08
C ARG A 40 2.59 17.81 -23.26
N ARG A 41 3.60 18.17 -24.06
CA ARG A 41 4.75 17.29 -24.29
C ARG A 41 5.56 17.07 -23.02
N LEU A 42 5.71 18.10 -22.18
CA LEU A 42 6.39 17.97 -20.90
C LEU A 42 5.65 17.01 -19.95
N VAL A 43 4.31 17.09 -19.88
CA VAL A 43 3.51 16.15 -19.09
C VAL A 43 3.66 14.73 -19.62
N GLU A 44 3.44 14.53 -20.91
CA GLU A 44 3.47 13.19 -21.51
C GLU A 44 4.82 12.52 -21.29
N ALA A 45 5.93 13.25 -21.50
CA ALA A 45 7.28 12.75 -21.26
C ALA A 45 7.53 12.41 -19.78
N ALA A 46 7.08 13.26 -18.86
CA ALA A 46 7.24 13.02 -17.43
C ALA A 46 6.40 11.81 -16.96
N VAL A 47 5.16 11.66 -17.44
CA VAL A 47 4.30 10.50 -17.14
C VAL A 47 4.93 9.20 -17.64
N ASP A 48 5.46 9.20 -18.87
CA ASP A 48 6.13 8.03 -19.44
C ASP A 48 7.44 7.69 -18.69
N GLU A 49 8.11 8.68 -18.09
CA GLU A 49 9.33 8.48 -17.30
C GLU A 49 9.05 7.90 -15.89
N ILE A 50 8.00 8.38 -15.21
CA ILE A 50 7.74 8.03 -13.80
C ILE A 50 6.75 6.87 -13.64
N GLY A 51 5.87 6.67 -14.62
CA GLY A 51 4.80 5.67 -14.58
C GLY A 51 5.34 4.27 -14.79
N ILE A 52 5.12 3.39 -13.82
CA ILE A 52 5.45 1.97 -13.92
C ILE A 52 4.16 1.21 -14.21
N ARG A 53 4.11 0.49 -15.33
CA ARG A 53 2.92 -0.25 -15.72
C ARG A 53 2.73 -1.50 -14.85
N LEU A 54 1.53 -1.67 -14.29
CA LEU A 54 1.13 -2.82 -13.46
C LEU A 54 0.35 -3.88 -14.24
N THR A 55 -0.43 -3.49 -15.25
CA THR A 55 -1.25 -4.42 -16.05
C THR A 55 -0.76 -4.52 -17.49
N ALA A 56 -1.22 -5.53 -18.24
CA ALA A 56 -0.95 -5.61 -19.67
C ALA A 56 -1.50 -4.38 -20.41
N ALA A 57 -0.94 -4.08 -21.58
CA ALA A 57 -1.48 -3.04 -22.44
C ALA A 57 -2.94 -3.36 -22.79
N ARG A 58 -3.80 -2.34 -22.78
CA ARG A 58 -5.22 -2.51 -23.07
C ARG A 58 -5.43 -2.80 -24.54
N GLN A 59 -6.37 -3.68 -24.83
CA GLN A 59 -6.83 -3.91 -26.19
C GLN A 59 -7.69 -2.72 -26.68
N PRO A 60 -7.86 -2.51 -28.00
CA PRO A 60 -8.59 -1.36 -28.52
C PRO A 60 -10.03 -1.22 -28.00
N HIS A 61 -10.70 -2.34 -27.71
CA HIS A 61 -12.06 -2.37 -27.19
C HIS A 61 -12.15 -2.15 -25.66
N GLN A 62 -11.01 -2.13 -24.97
CA GLN A 62 -10.94 -2.00 -23.52
C GLN A 62 -10.86 -0.52 -23.12
N ARG A 63 -11.55 -0.16 -22.04
CA ARG A 63 -11.50 1.19 -21.45
C ARG A 63 -10.15 1.47 -20.80
N GLU A 64 -9.81 2.74 -20.65
CA GLU A 64 -8.54 3.18 -20.04
C GLU A 64 -8.29 2.56 -18.66
N GLY A 65 -9.33 2.39 -17.84
CA GLY A 65 -9.21 1.75 -16.52
C GLY A 65 -8.72 0.30 -16.49
N GLN A 66 -8.53 -0.35 -17.65
CA GLN A 66 -7.88 -1.66 -17.78
C GLN A 66 -6.35 -1.56 -17.78
N GLU A 67 -5.81 -0.41 -18.18
CA GLU A 67 -4.40 -0.09 -18.02
C GLU A 67 -4.19 0.60 -16.67
N ARG A 68 -3.34 0.00 -15.84
CA ARG A 68 -2.98 0.53 -14.53
C ARG A 68 -1.49 0.75 -14.45
N PHE A 69 -1.14 1.86 -13.81
CA PHE A 69 0.23 2.27 -13.53
C PHE A 69 0.38 2.53 -12.03
N THR A 70 1.60 2.50 -11.56
CA THR A 70 2.01 2.96 -10.23
C THR A 70 3.29 3.77 -10.36
N LEU A 71 3.87 4.16 -9.23
CA LEU A 71 5.12 4.90 -9.16
C LEU A 71 6.17 4.09 -8.42
N GLY A 72 7.44 4.30 -8.79
CA GLY A 72 8.55 3.58 -8.15
C GLY A 72 8.61 3.78 -6.64
N ARG A 73 8.16 4.93 -6.13
CA ARG A 73 8.08 5.19 -4.69
C ARG A 73 7.07 4.29 -3.98
N ILE A 74 5.89 4.10 -4.57
CA ILE A 74 4.84 3.23 -4.01
C ILE A 74 5.35 1.79 -3.98
N LEU A 75 5.99 1.32 -5.06
CA LEU A 75 6.60 -0.01 -5.06
C LEU A 75 7.68 -0.18 -3.98
N ALA A 76 8.51 0.85 -3.75
CA ALA A 76 9.51 0.81 -2.69
C ALA A 76 8.88 0.75 -1.30
N GLU A 77 7.80 1.51 -1.07
CA GLU A 77 7.04 1.49 0.18
C GLU A 77 6.38 0.12 0.42
N GLU A 78 5.72 -0.45 -0.59
CA GLU A 78 5.14 -1.79 -0.53
C GLU A 78 6.19 -2.87 -0.28
N ALA A 79 7.38 -2.76 -0.88
CA ALA A 79 8.48 -3.70 -0.64
C ALA A 79 8.93 -3.68 0.83
N VAL A 80 9.08 -2.49 1.42
CA VAL A 80 9.43 -2.34 2.84
C VAL A 80 8.33 -2.90 3.75
N LEU A 81 7.06 -2.69 3.41
CA LEU A 81 5.94 -3.26 4.17
C LEU A 81 5.92 -4.79 4.11
N LEU A 82 6.19 -5.39 2.93
CA LEU A 82 6.29 -6.84 2.79
C LEU A 82 7.45 -7.41 3.63
N GLU A 83 8.61 -6.75 3.62
CA GLU A 83 9.73 -7.12 4.47
C GLU A 83 9.38 -7.06 5.97
N LEU A 84 8.63 -6.03 6.39
CA LEU A 84 8.18 -5.89 7.77
C LEU A 84 7.21 -7.00 8.19
N VAL A 85 6.25 -7.33 7.33
CA VAL A 85 5.27 -8.40 7.57
C VAL A 85 5.96 -9.76 7.65
N ASP A 86 7.05 -9.94 6.90
CA ASP A 86 7.83 -11.19 6.93
C ASP A 86 8.84 -11.28 8.10
N ALA A 87 8.98 -10.23 8.90
CA ALA A 87 9.94 -10.19 9.99
C ALA A 87 9.58 -11.16 11.13
N ARG A 88 10.59 -11.88 11.64
CA ARG A 88 10.45 -12.88 12.71
C ARG A 88 11.51 -12.72 13.81
N ASP A 89 11.12 -12.99 15.05
CA ASP A 89 12.04 -13.12 16.19
C ASP A 89 11.51 -14.16 17.19
N ALA A 90 12.21 -15.28 17.39
CA ALA A 90 11.79 -16.29 18.36
C ALA A 90 11.72 -15.75 19.81
N ARG A 91 12.40 -14.64 20.11
CA ARG A 91 12.33 -13.99 21.42
C ARG A 91 11.03 -13.22 21.65
N SER A 92 10.21 -13.01 20.60
CA SER A 92 8.87 -12.44 20.73
C SER A 92 7.84 -13.46 21.20
N GLU A 93 8.16 -14.75 21.21
CA GLU A 93 7.26 -15.80 21.67
C GLU A 93 7.04 -15.69 23.19
N LEU A 94 5.79 -15.82 23.61
CA LEU A 94 5.32 -15.69 24.98
C LEU A 94 4.72 -17.01 25.46
N TRP A 95 5.01 -17.36 26.71
CA TRP A 95 4.35 -18.47 27.37
C TRP A 95 3.00 -18.03 27.95
N VAL A 96 1.92 -18.52 27.36
CA VAL A 96 0.54 -18.28 27.84
C VAL A 96 0.21 -19.27 28.95
N LYS A 97 -0.21 -18.76 30.11
CA LYS A 97 -0.76 -19.56 31.21
C LYS A 97 -2.28 -19.54 31.14
N GLU A 98 -2.92 -20.53 31.74
CA GLU A 98 -4.39 -20.65 31.74
C GLU A 98 -5.08 -19.36 32.20
N ARG A 99 -4.60 -18.79 33.32
CA ARG A 99 -5.07 -17.51 33.89
C ARG A 99 -4.97 -16.30 32.94
N ASP A 100 -4.07 -16.34 31.96
CA ASP A 100 -3.87 -15.23 31.02
C ASP A 100 -4.97 -15.24 29.94
N THR A 101 -5.77 -16.31 29.87
CA THR A 101 -6.90 -16.48 28.93
C THR A 101 -8.25 -16.60 29.63
N ASP A 102 -8.30 -16.33 30.94
CA ASP A 102 -9.53 -16.43 31.73
C ASP A 102 -10.58 -15.43 31.26
N GLY A 103 -11.81 -15.90 31.10
CA GLY A 103 -12.94 -15.08 30.62
C GLY A 103 -12.98 -14.83 29.11
N LEU A 104 -11.98 -15.33 28.36
CA LEU A 104 -12.03 -15.31 26.89
C LEU A 104 -12.98 -16.40 26.37
N SER A 105 -13.66 -16.10 25.27
CA SER A 105 -14.35 -17.14 24.50
C SER A 105 -13.33 -18.13 23.89
N PRO A 106 -13.76 -19.34 23.50
CA PRO A 106 -12.86 -20.32 22.89
C PRO A 106 -12.11 -19.79 21.66
N ASP A 107 -12.77 -18.96 20.83
CA ASP A 107 -12.14 -18.38 19.64
C ASP A 107 -11.13 -17.29 19.99
N GLN A 108 -11.42 -16.47 21.00
CA GLN A 108 -10.50 -15.43 21.49
C GLN A 108 -9.27 -16.06 22.14
N LYS A 109 -9.47 -17.08 22.99
CA LYS A 109 -8.40 -17.85 23.60
C LYS A 109 -7.46 -18.43 22.55
N ARG A 110 -8.01 -19.10 21.54
CA ARG A 110 -7.22 -19.66 20.42
C ARG A 110 -6.45 -18.59 19.67
N ALA A 111 -7.05 -17.43 19.42
CA ALA A 111 -6.37 -16.32 18.74
C ALA A 111 -5.19 -15.78 19.57
N VAL A 112 -5.38 -15.57 20.87
CA VAL A 112 -4.34 -15.12 21.80
C VAL A 112 -3.21 -16.13 21.91
N GLU A 113 -3.52 -17.42 22.07
CA GLU A 113 -2.53 -18.50 22.14
C GLU A 113 -1.71 -18.58 20.85
N ASN A 114 -2.35 -18.50 19.69
CA ASN A 114 -1.65 -18.49 18.39
C ASN A 114 -0.74 -17.28 18.24
N ILE A 115 -1.20 -16.09 18.65
CA ILE A 115 -0.39 -14.87 18.59
C ILE A 115 0.83 -14.97 19.50
N ALA A 116 0.64 -15.50 20.71
CA ALA A 116 1.69 -15.58 21.71
C ALA A 116 2.81 -16.54 21.33
N ILE A 117 2.52 -17.70 20.73
CA ILE A 117 3.55 -18.68 20.34
C ILE A 117 4.14 -18.43 18.95
N SER A 118 3.71 -17.37 18.28
CA SER A 118 4.09 -17.08 16.91
C SER A 118 5.39 -16.26 16.88
N PRO A 119 6.38 -16.66 16.07
CA PRO A 119 7.62 -15.90 15.93
C PRO A 119 7.47 -14.66 15.04
N TRP A 120 6.29 -14.44 14.43
CA TRP A 120 6.07 -13.33 13.50
C TRP A 120 5.84 -12.02 14.27
N LEU A 121 6.56 -10.97 13.89
CA LEU A 121 6.48 -9.68 14.57
C LEU A 121 5.23 -8.88 14.21
N VAL A 122 4.63 -9.16 13.05
CA VAL A 122 3.35 -8.58 12.61
C VAL A 122 2.33 -9.70 12.51
N GLN A 123 1.21 -9.56 13.22
CA GLN A 123 0.17 -10.59 13.29
C GLN A 123 -1.21 -9.95 13.12
N PRO A 124 -1.85 -10.09 11.94
CA PRO A 124 -3.17 -9.52 11.71
C PRO A 124 -4.24 -10.30 12.48
N LEU A 125 -4.93 -9.61 13.40
CA LEU A 125 -6.12 -10.14 14.08
C LEU A 125 -7.37 -9.67 13.34
N SER A 126 -8.08 -10.61 12.73
CA SER A 126 -9.39 -10.37 12.12
C SER A 126 -10.50 -10.96 12.99
N ALA A 127 -11.54 -10.18 13.24
CA ALA A 127 -12.76 -10.67 13.87
C ALA A 127 -13.98 -9.92 13.32
N PRO A 128 -15.17 -10.55 13.27
CA PRO A 128 -16.42 -9.87 12.90
C PRO A 128 -16.75 -8.69 13.83
N ALA A 129 -17.68 -7.84 13.39
CA ALA A 129 -18.25 -6.81 14.27
C ALA A 129 -18.91 -7.48 15.50
N GLY A 130 -18.69 -6.91 16.69
CA GLY A 130 -19.26 -7.44 17.94
C GLY A 130 -18.56 -8.66 18.55
N ALA A 131 -17.56 -9.26 17.88
CA ALA A 131 -16.83 -10.44 18.37
C ALA A 131 -15.84 -10.17 19.53
N GLY A 132 -15.93 -9.01 20.18
CA GLY A 132 -15.09 -8.69 21.35
C GLY A 132 -13.60 -8.49 21.04
N LYS A 133 -13.25 -7.85 19.91
CA LYS A 133 -11.85 -7.49 19.57
C LYS A 133 -11.14 -6.78 20.73
N THR A 134 -11.84 -5.87 21.39
CA THR A 134 -11.32 -5.10 22.54
C THR A 134 -11.06 -5.96 23.78
N THR A 135 -11.75 -7.09 23.93
CA THR A 135 -11.50 -8.04 25.03
C THR A 135 -10.32 -8.97 24.73
N SER A 136 -9.92 -9.07 23.45
CA SER A 136 -8.76 -9.87 23.00
C SER A 136 -7.48 -9.04 22.84
N LEU A 137 -7.57 -7.71 22.90
CA LEU A 137 -6.46 -6.75 22.94
C LEU A 137 -6.12 -6.41 24.39
#